data_AF-A0A8T4T625-F1
#
_entry.id   AF-A0A8T4T625-F1
#
_cell.length_a   1.000
_cell.length_b   1.000
_cell.length_c   1.000
_cell.angle_alpha   90.00
_cell.angle_beta   90.00
_cell.angle_gamma   90.00
#
_symmetry.space_group_name_H-M   'P 1'
#
loop_
_entity.id
_entity.type
_entity.pdbx_description
1 polymer ?
#
loop_
_entity_poly.entity_id
_entity_poly.type
_entity_poly.pdbx_seq_one_letter_code
_entity_poly.pdbx_strand_id
1 'polypeptide(L)' 'MIKIQRLPNGQLVITIPKKLAELKNWDKGTILIFKDRDLNSLILEKMEEPSNDKKVKKK' A
#
# COMPACT_ATOMS: atom_id res chain seq x y z
N MET A 1 -12.50 -14.74 -3.66
CA MET A 1 -11.39 -15.28 -4.48
C MET A 1 -10.83 -14.13 -5.32
N ILE A 2 -9.52 -13.90 -5.32
CA ILE A 2 -8.85 -12.85 -6.09
C ILE A 2 -7.87 -13.56 -7.04
N LYS A 3 -7.77 -13.11 -8.29
CA LYS A 3 -6.80 -13.63 -9.27
C LYS A 3 -5.68 -12.62 -9.49
N ILE A 4 -4.47 -13.11 -9.66
CA ILE A 4 -3.35 -12.29 -10.16
C ILE A 4 -3.56 -12.10 -11.66
N GLN A 5 -3.43 -10.86 -12.14
CA GLN A 5 -3.53 -10.51 -13.55
C GLN A 5 -2.15 -10.08 -14.05
N ARG A 6 -1.83 -10.41 -15.30
CA ARG A 6 -0.60 -9.95 -15.96
C ARG A 6 -0.96 -8.95 -17.03
N LEU A 7 -0.43 -7.74 -16.92
CA LEU A 7 -0.56 -6.70 -17.93
C LEU A 7 0.39 -6.95 -19.11
N PRO A 8 0.14 -6.35 -20.29
CA PRO A 8 1.00 -6.54 -21.47
C PRO A 8 2.47 -6.15 -21.26
N ASN A 9 2.73 -5.18 -20.38
CA ASN A 9 4.09 -4.76 -19.99
C ASN A 9 4.79 -5.74 -19.03
N GLY A 10 4.17 -6.86 -18.69
CA GLY A 10 4.69 -7.87 -17.78
C GLY A 10 4.38 -7.61 -16.30
N GLN A 11 3.78 -6.47 -15.95
CA GLN A 11 3.43 -6.16 -14.57
C GLN A 11 2.33 -7.09 -14.04
N LEU A 12 2.53 -7.63 -12.85
CA LEU A 12 1.52 -8.40 -12.14
C LEU A 12 0.68 -7.46 -11.27
N VAL A 13 -0.64 -7.64 -11.30
CA VAL A 13 -1.60 -6.81 -10.58
C VAL A 13 -2.58 -7.69 -9.82
N ILE A 14 -2.80 -7.36 -8.55
CA ILE A 14 -3.89 -7.89 -7.75
C ILE A 14 -4.98 -6.82 -7.63
N THR A 15 -6.24 -7.23 -7.74
CA THR A 15 -7.36 -6.30 -7.58
C THR A 15 -7.82 -6.30 -6.13
N ILE A 16 -7.78 -5.14 -5.49
CA ILE A 16 -8.29 -4.94 -4.13
C ILE A 16 -9.79 -4.62 -4.22
N PRO A 17 -10.68 -5.39 -3.58
CA PRO A 17 -12.11 -5.08 -3.58
C PRO A 17 -12.41 -3.72 -2.94
N LYS A 18 -13.34 -2.96 -3.54
CA LYS A 18 -13.71 -1.60 -3.09
C LYS A 18 -14.01 -1.52 -1.59
N LYS A 19 -14.85 -2.43 -1.07
CA LYS A 19 -15.20 -2.47 0.36
C LYS A 19 -13.98 -2.65 1.29
N LEU A 20 -12.95 -3.36 0.85
CA LEU A 20 -11.72 -3.57 1.63
C LEU A 20 -10.85 -2.31 1.61
N ALA A 21 -10.76 -1.64 0.46
CA ALA A 21 -10.05 -0.38 0.33
C ALA A 21 -10.69 0.72 1.19
N GLU A 22 -12.03 0.81 1.19
CA GLU A 22 -12.80 1.73 2.05
C GLU A 22 -12.56 1.46 3.54
N LEU A 23 -12.63 0.19 3.97
CA LEU A 23 -12.36 -0.19 5.37
C LEU A 23 -10.93 0.21 5.81
N LYS A 24 -9.98 0.21 4.89
CA LYS A 24 -8.57 0.54 5.15
C LYS A 24 -8.22 2.00 4.86
N ASN A 25 -9.17 2.83 4.43
CA ASN A 25 -8.93 4.21 3.97
C ASN A 25 -7.79 4.29 2.93
N TRP A 26 -7.87 3.41 1.93
CA TRP A 26 -6.96 3.36 0.78
C TRP A 26 -7.62 4.00 -0.44
N ASP A 27 -7.23 5.23 -0.72
CA ASP A 27 -7.67 5.99 -1.88
C ASP A 27 -6.70 5.85 -3.06
N LYS A 28 -7.13 6.31 -4.24
CA LYS A 28 -6.28 6.40 -5.43
C LYS A 28 -5.02 7.21 -5.09
N GLY A 29 -3.85 6.64 -5.37
CA GLY A 29 -2.55 7.26 -5.07
C GLY A 29 -1.99 6.91 -3.69
N THR A 30 -2.72 6.14 -2.87
CA THR A 30 -2.17 5.59 -1.62
C THR A 30 -0.98 4.70 -1.94
N ILE A 31 0.17 5.00 -1.33
CA ILE A 31 1.38 4.17 -1.43
C ILE A 31 1.28 3.08 -0.35
N LEU A 32 1.39 1.83 -0.79
CA LEU A 32 1.43 0.66 0.08
C LEU A 32 2.82 0.03 0.01
N ILE A 33 3.30 -0.45 1.16
CA ILE A 33 4.53 -1.21 1.26
C ILE A 33 4.23 -2.69 1.46
N PHE A 34 5.07 -3.53 0.86
CA PHE A 34 5.10 -4.95 1.14
C PHE A 34 5.86 -5.18 2.44
N LYS A 35 5.26 -5.97 3.32
CA LYS A 35 5.93 -6.41 4.54
C LYS A 35 6.06 -7.92 4.50
N ASP A 36 7.28 -8.40 4.49
CA ASP A 36 7.54 -9.83 4.58
C ASP A 36 7.29 -10.29 6.02
N ARG A 37 6.37 -11.24 6.16
CA ARG A 37 6.12 -11.95 7.43
C ARG A 37 6.48 -13.42 7.31
N ASP A 38 6.04 -14.07 6.24
CA ASP A 38 6.38 -15.45 5.87
C ASP A 38 6.06 -15.68 4.39
N LEU A 39 6.50 -16.83 3.85
CA LEU A 39 6.29 -17.20 2.43
C LEU A 39 4.82 -17.42 2.04
N ASN A 40 3.94 -17.57 3.03
CA ASN A 40 2.54 -17.91 2.81
C ASN A 40 1.62 -16.69 2.91
N SER A 41 2.16 -15.53 3.31
CA SER A 41 1.39 -14.33 3.64
C SER A 41 1.89 -13.13 2.85
N LEU A 42 0.96 -12.47 2.14
CA LEU A 42 1.20 -11.14 1.57
C LEU A 42 0.59 -10.09 2.48
N ILE A 43 1.42 -9.25 3.10
CA ILE A 43 0.97 -8.14 3.95
C ILE A 43 1.23 -6.81 3.25
N LEU A 44 0.17 -6.01 3.15
CA LEU A 44 0.21 -4.65 2.63
C LEU A 44 -0.09 -3.67 3.76
N GLU A 45 0.84 -2.74 4.00
CA GLU A 45 0.67 -1.66 4.98
C GLU A 45 0.71 -0.30 4.26
N LYS A 46 -0.08 0.66 4.73
CA LYS A 46 -0.05 2.04 4.22
C LYS A 46 1.28 2.66 4.61
N MET A 47 1.99 3.24 3.65
CA MET A 47 3.16 4.04 3.96
C MET A 47 2.69 5.40 4.49
N GLU A 48 2.92 5.66 5.77
CA GLU A 48 2.76 6.99 6.32
C GLU A 48 4.01 7.81 5.95
N GLU A 49 3.82 8.91 5.23
CA GLU A 49 4.92 9.86 5.03
C GLU A 49 5.33 10.39 6.41
N PRO A 50 6.63 10.46 6.72
CA PRO A 50 7.07 11.08 7.97
C PRO A 50 6.67 12.56 7.95
N SER A 51 5.71 12.93 8.80
CA SER A 51 5.36 14.32 9.07
C SER A 51 6.60 15.05 9.56
N ASN A 52 7.25 15.80 8.68
CA ASN A 52 8.46 16.55 8.99
C ASN A 52 8.12 17.85 9.72
N ASP A 53 7.49 17.75 10.89
CA ASP A 53 7.31 18.87 11.82
C ASP A 53 8.58 19.07 12.67
N LYS A 54 9.70 19.37 12.02
CA LYS A 54 10.83 20.07 12.67
C LYS A 54 10.80 21.53 12.27
N LYS A 55 9.82 22.28 12.79
CA LYS A 55 9.94 23.74 12.87
C LYS A 55 11.09 24.07 13.82
N VAL A 56 12.23 24.32 13.21
CA VAL A 56 13.41 25.06 13.66
C VAL A 56 13.11 25.95 14.89
N LYS A 57 13.56 25.54 16.08
CA LYS A 57 13.82 26.48 17.18
C LYS A 57 15.01 27.33 16.76
N LYS A 58 14.75 28.54 16.24
CA LYS A 58 15.78 29.58 16.15
C LYS A 58 16.15 29.99 17.57
N LYS A 59 17.45 29.92 17.86
CA LYS A 59 18.12 30.42 19.06
C LYS A 59 17.88 31.91 19.25
#